data_AF-A0A6M7WBW2-F1
#
_entry.id   AF-A0A6M7WBW2-F1
#
_cell.length_a   1.000
_cell.length_b   1.000
_cell.length_c   1.000
_cell.angle_alpha   90.00
_cell.angle_beta   90.00
_cell.angle_gamma   90.00
#
_symmetry.space_group_name_H-M   'P 1'
#
loop_
_entity.id
_entity.type
_entity.pdbx_description
1 polymer ?
#
loop_
_entity_poly.entity_id
_entity_poly.type
_entity_poly.pdbx_seq_one_letter_code
_entity_poly.pdbx_strand_id
1 'polypeptide(L)'
;MNSTMRSIVWIGTLFTAVTLSTVVRADELAPSRPPIDKCVWEKLADKTIGLAAWVQRCDFGFRQIHFEFAGNALAIKYSDGGAPAPLVEVFDVKSGETAEAALLRLFREKTNKAVSARCVLAPYTEGTVPAGVKRYTFSPDAAYAKELKALANPDEVPEPPCGDWGEMPDGIQYFEVPAGEGRKVLFVRVGQDEPLFDERTLRVLSPN
;
A
#
# COMPACT_ATOMS: atom_id res chain seq x y z
N MET A 1 2.35 52.40 75.01
CA MET A 1 3.68 51.82 74.78
C MET A 1 3.51 50.41 74.26
N ASN A 2 3.96 50.20 73.01
CA ASN A 2 4.49 48.99 72.39
C ASN A 2 3.66 47.69 72.34
N SER A 3 3.42 47.28 71.08
CA SER A 3 3.64 45.93 70.53
C SER A 3 2.73 44.81 71.09
N THR A 4 2.03 44.00 70.27
CA THR A 4 2.68 43.14 69.27
C THR A 4 1.65 42.57 68.28
N MET A 5 2.07 42.67 67.03
CA MET A 5 1.63 42.10 65.76
C MET A 5 1.35 40.58 65.81
N ARG A 6 0.26 40.12 65.18
CA ARG A 6 0.19 38.79 64.55
C ARG A 6 -0.63 38.87 63.27
N SER A 7 0.08 39.06 62.16
CA SER A 7 -0.43 38.91 60.80
C SER A 7 -0.62 37.44 60.47
N ILE A 8 -1.81 37.05 60.02
CA ILE A 8 -2.08 35.75 59.40
C ILE A 8 -2.11 35.99 57.89
N VAL A 9 -1.04 35.56 57.22
CA VAL A 9 -0.94 35.58 55.75
C VAL A 9 -1.57 34.28 55.24
N TRP A 10 -2.72 34.39 54.58
CA TRP A 10 -3.29 33.32 53.77
C TRP A 10 -2.56 33.30 52.42
N ILE A 11 -1.68 32.33 52.22
CA ILE A 11 -1.08 32.05 50.92
C ILE A 11 -2.05 31.11 50.18
N GLY A 12 -2.90 31.69 49.33
CA GLY A 12 -3.69 30.94 48.37
C GLY A 12 -2.82 30.55 47.18
N THR A 13 -2.35 29.31 47.15
CA THR A 13 -1.59 28.76 46.02
C THR A 13 -2.57 28.45 44.88
N LEU A 14 -2.63 29.32 43.87
CA LEU A 14 -3.33 29.03 42.61
C LEU A 14 -2.53 27.97 41.84
N PHE A 15 -2.98 26.72 41.83
CA PHE A 15 -2.49 25.71 40.90
C PHE A 15 -3.11 26.00 39.51
N THR A 16 -2.37 26.68 38.64
CA THR A 16 -2.67 26.69 37.20
C THR A 16 -2.36 25.32 36.63
N ALA A 17 -3.37 24.47 36.50
CA ALA A 17 -3.28 23.24 35.74
C ALA A 17 -3.17 23.58 34.25
N VAL A 18 -1.95 23.57 33.72
CA VAL A 18 -1.72 23.58 32.28
C VAL A 18 -2.12 22.20 31.77
N THR A 19 -3.32 22.09 31.22
CA THR A 19 -3.73 20.92 30.44
C THR A 19 -2.91 20.92 29.16
N LEU A 20 -1.79 20.19 29.16
CA LEU A 20 -1.12 19.78 27.92
C LEU A 20 -2.13 18.94 27.15
N SER A 21 -2.79 19.55 26.15
CA SER A 21 -3.50 18.80 25.13
C SER A 21 -2.47 17.99 24.35
N THR A 22 -2.20 16.77 24.79
CA THR A 22 -1.60 15.75 23.94
C THR A 22 -2.63 15.48 22.85
N VAL A 23 -2.50 16.20 21.74
CA VAL A 23 -3.06 15.74 20.47
C VAL A 23 -2.29 14.47 20.16
N VAL A 24 -2.82 13.33 20.61
CA VAL A 24 -2.48 12.03 20.05
C VAL A 24 -2.84 12.15 18.57
N ARG A 25 -1.83 12.38 17.72
CA ARG A 25 -1.98 12.13 16.29
C ARG A 25 -2.37 10.66 16.21
N ALA A 26 -3.63 10.41 15.89
CA ALA A 26 -4.12 9.06 15.66
C ALA A 26 -3.19 8.36 14.66
N ASP A 27 -2.62 7.24 15.13
CA ASP A 27 -1.70 6.30 14.51
C ASP A 27 -1.14 6.66 13.13
N GLU A 28 0.09 7.17 13.14
CA GLU A 28 0.98 6.95 12.00
C GLU A 28 1.43 5.48 12.05
N LEU A 29 0.81 4.63 11.23
CA LEU A 29 1.16 3.20 11.14
C LEU A 29 2.67 3.07 10.98
N ALA A 30 3.36 2.45 11.94
CA ALA A 30 4.75 2.07 11.80
C ALA A 30 4.89 0.86 10.87
N PRO A 31 6.07 0.61 10.29
CA PRO A 31 6.32 -0.63 9.57
C PRO A 31 5.99 -1.86 10.45
N SER A 32 5.34 -2.85 9.85
CA SER A 32 4.89 -4.10 10.45
C SER A 32 6.01 -5.12 10.68
N ARG A 33 7.22 -4.85 10.17
CA ARG A 33 8.39 -5.73 10.23
C ARG A 33 9.69 -4.92 10.31
N PRO A 34 10.79 -5.49 10.85
CA PRO A 34 12.10 -4.84 10.81
C PRO A 34 12.58 -4.61 9.36
N PRO A 35 13.48 -3.64 9.13
CA PRO A 35 14.10 -3.50 7.82
C PRO A 35 15.05 -4.68 7.55
N ILE A 36 15.27 -4.94 6.26
CA ILE A 36 16.27 -5.90 5.78
C ILE A 36 17.67 -5.40 6.16
N ASP A 37 18.64 -6.32 6.26
CA ASP A 37 20.04 -5.96 6.46
C ASP A 37 20.50 -4.88 5.46
N LYS A 38 21.18 -3.84 5.96
CA LYS A 38 21.63 -2.65 5.21
C LYS A 38 20.53 -1.78 4.61
N CYS A 39 19.30 -1.97 5.07
CA CYS A 39 18.18 -1.11 4.72
C CYS A 39 17.70 -0.31 5.93
N VAL A 40 17.01 0.80 5.64
CA VAL A 40 16.29 1.60 6.64
C VAL A 40 14.89 1.90 6.14
N TRP A 41 13.92 1.84 7.05
CA TRP A 41 12.56 2.28 6.76
C TRP A 41 12.51 3.79 6.63
N GLU A 42 11.87 4.27 5.57
CA GLU A 42 11.52 5.66 5.37
C GLU A 42 10.07 5.78 4.91
N LYS A 43 9.46 6.91 5.25
CA LYS A 43 8.10 7.19 4.84
C LYS A 43 8.12 8.09 3.62
N LEU A 44 7.42 7.67 2.57
CA LEU A 44 7.14 8.49 1.40
C LEU A 44 5.64 8.82 1.36
N ALA A 45 5.34 10.05 0.95
CA ALA A 45 3.97 10.50 0.74
C ALA A 45 3.93 11.55 -0.38
N ASP A 46 2.99 11.37 -1.30
CA ASP A 46 2.72 12.34 -2.35
C ASP A 46 1.20 12.58 -2.42
N LYS A 47 0.79 13.83 -2.18
CA LYS A 47 -0.62 14.22 -2.17
C LYS A 47 -1.22 14.31 -3.58
N THR A 48 -0.41 14.55 -4.60
CA THR A 48 -0.85 14.63 -6.00
C THR A 48 -1.22 13.25 -6.50
N ILE A 49 -0.38 12.24 -6.21
CA ILE A 49 -0.69 10.85 -6.49
C ILE A 49 -1.77 10.33 -5.53
N GLY A 50 -1.75 10.82 -4.29
CA GLY A 50 -2.69 10.45 -3.24
C GLY A 50 -2.30 9.16 -2.55
N LEU A 51 -1.00 8.92 -2.34
CA LEU A 51 -0.48 7.72 -1.68
C LEU A 51 0.59 8.08 -0.65
N ALA A 52 0.54 7.40 0.50
CA ALA A 52 1.65 7.29 1.43
C ALA A 52 1.98 5.82 1.67
N ALA A 53 3.28 5.54 1.84
CA ALA A 53 3.80 4.19 2.07
C ALA A 53 5.07 4.25 2.92
N TRP A 54 5.33 3.19 3.66
CA TRP A 54 6.67 2.91 4.18
C TRP A 54 7.46 2.09 3.17
N VAL A 55 8.68 2.52 2.90
CA VAL A 55 9.60 1.92 1.94
C VAL A 55 10.98 1.75 2.57
N GLN A 56 11.77 0.84 2.02
CA GLN A 56 13.11 0.59 2.45
C GLN A 56 14.10 1.23 1.48
N ARG A 57 14.93 2.13 2.01
CA ARG A 57 16.12 2.59 1.31
C ARG A 57 17.28 1.71 1.71
N CYS A 58 17.96 1.12 0.73
CA CYS A 58 19.01 0.12 0.96
C CYS A 58 20.32 0.54 0.32
N ASP A 59 21.43 0.23 0.98
CA ASP A 59 22.77 0.39 0.43
C ASP A 59 23.58 -0.91 0.57
N PHE A 60 23.72 -1.62 -0.55
CA PHE A 60 24.52 -2.85 -0.62
C PHE A 60 25.96 -2.60 -1.09
N GLY A 61 26.41 -1.35 -1.15
CA GLY A 61 27.73 -0.92 -1.60
C GLY A 61 27.87 -0.87 -3.13
N PHE A 62 27.53 -1.94 -3.83
CA PHE A 62 27.58 -1.98 -5.30
C PHE A 62 26.26 -1.55 -5.98
N ARG A 63 25.17 -1.54 -5.22
CA ARG A 63 23.83 -1.13 -5.66
C ARG A 63 23.08 -0.49 -4.49
N GLN A 64 22.53 0.69 -4.74
CA GLN A 64 21.59 1.34 -3.85
C GLN A 64 20.18 1.19 -4.40
N ILE A 65 19.23 1.00 -3.49
CA ILE A 65 17.81 0.92 -3.80
C ILE A 65 17.12 2.08 -3.10
N HIS A 66 16.36 2.85 -3.86
CA HIS A 66 15.47 3.88 -3.34
C HIS A 66 14.13 3.81 -4.05
N PHE A 67 13.17 4.51 -3.48
CA PHE A 67 11.83 4.63 -4.03
C PHE A 67 11.55 6.07 -4.42
N GLU A 68 10.75 6.22 -5.47
CA GLU A 68 10.27 7.51 -5.91
C GLU A 68 8.82 7.39 -6.40
N PHE A 69 8.17 8.53 -6.52
CA PHE A 69 6.88 8.63 -7.16
C PHE A 69 7.07 8.98 -8.64
N ALA A 70 6.62 8.11 -9.53
CA ALA A 70 6.77 8.26 -10.97
C ALA A 70 5.44 7.96 -11.67
N GLY A 71 4.94 8.91 -12.47
CA GLY A 71 3.61 8.81 -13.08
C GLY A 71 2.52 8.73 -12.02
N ASN A 72 1.75 7.64 -12.02
CA ASN A 72 0.71 7.36 -11.02
C ASN A 72 1.15 6.32 -9.98
N ALA A 73 2.45 6.05 -9.82
CA ALA A 73 2.93 4.92 -9.05
C ALA A 73 4.01 5.30 -8.02
N LEU A 74 4.03 4.54 -6.92
CA LEU A 74 5.24 4.32 -6.15
C LEU A 74 6.11 3.32 -6.91
N ALA A 75 7.34 3.72 -7.23
CA ALA A 75 8.27 2.94 -8.05
C ALA A 75 9.58 2.68 -7.31
N ILE A 76 10.17 1.50 -7.55
CA ILE A 76 11.51 1.14 -7.10
C ILE A 76 12.54 1.57 -8.14
N LYS A 77 13.67 2.09 -7.68
CA LYS A 77 14.78 2.55 -8.52
C LYS A 77 16.11 2.02 -8.01
N TYR A 78 16.91 1.52 -8.94
CA TYR A 78 18.26 1.02 -8.69
C TYR A 78 19.31 2.01 -9.17
N SER A 79 20.39 2.17 -8.41
CA SER A 79 21.47 3.11 -8.73
C SER A 79 22.32 2.72 -9.93
N ASP A 80 22.31 1.44 -10.31
CA ASP A 80 23.12 0.88 -11.39
C ASP A 80 22.42 0.89 -12.76
N GLY A 81 21.21 1.45 -12.84
CA GLY A 81 20.53 1.74 -14.10
C GLY A 81 19.07 1.28 -14.15
N GLY A 82 18.51 1.29 -15.35
CA GLY A 82 17.10 0.93 -15.61
C GLY A 82 16.12 2.08 -15.34
N ALA A 83 14.91 1.96 -15.88
CA ALA A 83 13.81 2.86 -15.53
C ALA A 83 13.25 2.49 -14.14
N PRO A 84 12.66 3.45 -13.40
CA PRO A 84 11.90 3.12 -12.19
C PRO A 84 10.80 2.10 -12.52
N ALA A 85 10.72 1.03 -11.75
CA ALA A 85 9.70 -0.01 -11.94
C ALA A 85 8.52 0.22 -10.99
N PRO A 86 7.28 0.34 -11.48
CA PRO A 86 6.12 0.60 -10.64
C PRO A 86 5.80 -0.62 -9.76
N LEU A 87 5.64 -0.39 -8.45
CA LEU A 87 5.25 -1.42 -7.48
C LEU A 87 3.86 -1.19 -6.90
N VAL A 88 3.45 0.06 -6.71
CA VAL A 88 2.08 0.40 -6.31
C VAL A 88 1.53 1.45 -7.26
N GLU A 89 0.70 1.01 -8.19
CA GLU A 89 0.02 1.91 -9.13
C GLU A 89 -1.30 2.36 -8.53
N VAL A 90 -1.58 3.66 -8.64
CA VAL A 90 -2.76 4.30 -8.08
C VAL A 90 -3.70 4.70 -9.20
N PHE A 91 -4.98 4.29 -9.11
CA PHE A 91 -5.98 4.57 -10.13
C PHE A 91 -7.23 5.19 -9.53
N ASP A 92 -7.81 6.15 -10.25
CA ASP A 92 -9.07 6.76 -9.86
C ASP A 92 -10.26 5.86 -10.19
N VAL A 93 -11.22 5.85 -9.25
CA VAL A 93 -12.57 5.33 -9.45
C VAL A 93 -13.42 6.45 -10.04
N LYS A 94 -13.87 6.27 -11.30
CA LYS A 94 -14.61 7.29 -12.04
C LYS A 94 -15.92 7.64 -11.37
N SER A 95 -16.46 8.84 -11.64
CA SER A 95 -17.76 9.26 -11.09
C SER A 95 -18.86 8.25 -11.45
N GLY A 96 -19.69 7.87 -10.47
CA GLY A 96 -20.71 6.82 -10.61
C GLY A 96 -20.20 5.38 -10.70
N GLU A 97 -18.88 5.14 -10.73
CA GLU A 97 -18.28 3.81 -10.79
C GLU A 97 -18.14 3.21 -9.36
N THR A 98 -18.42 1.92 -9.20
CA THR A 98 -18.03 1.17 -7.99
C THR A 98 -16.54 0.81 -8.06
N ALA A 99 -15.91 0.49 -6.94
CA ALA A 99 -14.51 0.08 -6.95
C ALA A 99 -14.30 -1.18 -7.82
N GLU A 100 -15.16 -2.18 -7.70
CA GLU A 100 -15.10 -3.42 -8.48
C GLU A 100 -15.30 -3.16 -9.99
N ALA A 101 -16.15 -2.21 -10.37
CA ALA A 101 -16.30 -1.78 -11.75
C ALA A 101 -15.02 -1.11 -12.28
N ALA A 102 -14.34 -0.31 -11.44
CA ALA A 102 -13.04 0.26 -11.77
C ALA A 102 -11.97 -0.81 -11.98
N LEU A 103 -11.92 -1.84 -11.11
CA LEU A 103 -11.00 -2.97 -11.28
C LEU A 103 -11.23 -3.69 -12.62
N LEU A 104 -12.50 -4.01 -12.93
CA LEU A 104 -12.87 -4.65 -14.19
C LEU A 104 -12.49 -3.82 -15.42
N ARG A 105 -12.70 -2.50 -15.35
CA ARG A 105 -12.30 -1.57 -16.40
C ARG A 105 -10.79 -1.57 -16.60
N LEU A 106 -10.02 -1.37 -15.52
CA LEU A 106 -8.56 -1.33 -15.56
C LEU A 106 -7.98 -2.64 -16.13
N PHE A 107 -8.47 -3.79 -15.67
CA PHE A 107 -8.06 -5.09 -16.17
C PHE A 107 -8.30 -5.24 -17.68
N ARG A 108 -9.48 -4.82 -18.17
CA ARG A 108 -9.78 -4.88 -19.62
C ARG A 108 -8.97 -3.89 -20.45
N GLU A 109 -8.60 -2.75 -19.89
CA GLU A 109 -7.74 -1.74 -20.54
C GLU A 109 -6.29 -2.22 -20.65
N LYS A 110 -5.84 -3.04 -19.68
CA LYS A 110 -4.44 -3.47 -19.53
C LYS A 110 -4.14 -4.89 -20.03
N THR A 111 -5.16 -5.72 -20.17
CA THR A 111 -5.02 -7.13 -20.56
C THR A 111 -5.57 -7.37 -21.96
N ASN A 112 -4.96 -8.30 -22.70
CA ASN A 112 -5.45 -8.73 -24.01
C ASN A 112 -6.95 -9.07 -23.96
N LYS A 113 -7.71 -8.62 -24.95
CA LYS A 113 -9.18 -8.79 -24.99
C LYS A 113 -9.62 -10.26 -24.96
N ALA A 114 -8.90 -11.15 -25.63
CA ALA A 114 -9.23 -12.58 -25.66
C ALA A 114 -8.95 -13.26 -24.32
N VAL A 115 -7.91 -12.83 -23.60
CA VAL A 115 -7.58 -13.33 -22.25
C VAL A 115 -8.57 -12.78 -21.22
N SER A 116 -8.76 -11.46 -21.20
CA SER A 116 -9.63 -10.80 -20.21
C SER A 116 -11.10 -11.23 -20.30
N ALA A 117 -11.58 -11.68 -21.47
CA ALA A 117 -12.91 -12.23 -21.64
C ALA A 117 -13.13 -13.57 -20.90
N ARG A 118 -12.05 -14.24 -20.50
CA ARG A 118 -12.05 -15.57 -19.86
C ARG A 118 -11.59 -15.53 -18.41
N CYS A 119 -11.46 -14.33 -17.85
CA CYS A 119 -10.99 -14.08 -16.50
C CYS A 119 -12.06 -13.37 -15.70
N VAL A 120 -12.15 -13.72 -14.42
CA VAL A 120 -13.16 -13.23 -13.49
C VAL A 120 -12.50 -12.55 -12.29
N LEU A 121 -13.15 -11.51 -11.77
CA LEU A 121 -12.72 -10.87 -10.54
C LEU A 121 -12.94 -11.85 -9.37
N ALA A 122 -11.90 -12.12 -8.61
CA ALA A 122 -11.91 -13.01 -7.46
C ALA A 122 -11.36 -12.31 -6.21
N PRO A 123 -11.82 -12.64 -5.00
CA PRO A 123 -11.18 -12.18 -3.77
C PRO A 123 -9.74 -12.70 -3.69
N TYR A 124 -8.80 -11.85 -3.28
CA TYR A 124 -7.44 -12.27 -2.94
C TYR A 124 -7.34 -12.44 -1.43
N THR A 125 -7.05 -13.67 -0.98
CA THR A 125 -7.19 -14.07 0.44
C THR A 125 -5.87 -14.36 1.13
N GLU A 126 -4.73 -14.20 0.45
CA GLU A 126 -3.42 -14.48 1.03
C GLU A 126 -2.90 -13.29 1.85
N GLY A 127 -2.15 -13.62 2.90
CA GLY A 127 -1.55 -12.63 3.80
C GLY A 127 -2.55 -11.92 4.72
N THR A 128 -2.03 -10.95 5.49
CA THR A 128 -2.85 -10.13 6.37
C THR A 128 -3.38 -8.92 5.60
N VAL A 129 -4.69 -8.76 5.57
CA VAL A 129 -5.36 -7.62 4.94
C VAL A 129 -5.59 -6.52 5.99
N PRO A 130 -5.13 -5.28 5.75
CA PRO A 130 -5.41 -4.17 6.67
C PRO A 130 -6.90 -3.92 6.86
N ALA A 131 -7.28 -3.42 8.04
CA ALA A 131 -8.67 -3.11 8.36
C ALA A 131 -9.24 -2.09 7.35
N GLY A 132 -10.45 -2.37 6.85
CA GLY A 132 -11.11 -1.52 5.85
C GLY A 132 -10.57 -1.70 4.41
N VAL A 133 -9.58 -2.55 4.17
CA VAL A 133 -9.12 -2.86 2.81
C VAL A 133 -9.79 -4.15 2.33
N LYS A 134 -10.20 -4.17 1.05
CA LYS A 134 -10.52 -5.41 0.33
C LYS A 134 -9.46 -5.68 -0.72
N ARG A 135 -9.06 -6.94 -0.88
CA ARG A 135 -8.11 -7.35 -1.92
C ARG A 135 -8.78 -8.23 -2.97
N TYR A 136 -8.38 -8.04 -4.22
CA TYR A 136 -8.90 -8.78 -5.36
C TYR A 136 -7.78 -9.19 -6.32
N THR A 137 -8.04 -10.20 -7.13
CA THR A 137 -7.23 -10.59 -8.28
C THR A 137 -8.15 -10.96 -9.46
N PHE A 138 -7.56 -11.21 -10.63
CA PHE A 138 -8.26 -11.82 -11.76
C PHE A 138 -7.73 -13.24 -11.98
N SER A 139 -8.65 -14.20 -11.90
CA SER A 139 -8.38 -15.62 -12.07
C SER A 139 -9.11 -16.15 -13.29
N PRO A 140 -8.62 -17.22 -13.94
CA PRO A 140 -9.31 -17.82 -15.07
C PRO A 140 -10.70 -18.32 -14.64
N ASP A 141 -11.69 -18.19 -15.52
CA ASP A 141 -12.98 -18.82 -15.31
C ASP A 141 -12.85 -20.36 -15.25
N ALA A 142 -13.90 -21.05 -14.81
CA ALA A 142 -13.84 -22.49 -14.60
C ALA A 142 -13.50 -23.29 -15.88
N ALA A 143 -13.91 -22.81 -17.05
CA ALA A 143 -13.60 -23.49 -18.32
C ALA A 143 -12.13 -23.27 -18.69
N TYR A 144 -11.66 -22.03 -18.59
CA TYR A 144 -10.28 -21.68 -18.89
C TYR A 144 -9.29 -22.33 -17.90
N ALA A 145 -9.62 -22.35 -16.62
CA ALA A 145 -8.82 -23.03 -15.59
C ALA A 145 -8.65 -24.53 -15.90
N LYS A 146 -9.69 -25.19 -16.42
CA LYS A 146 -9.63 -26.60 -16.83
C LYS A 146 -8.70 -26.81 -18.02
N GLU A 147 -8.74 -25.92 -19.01
CA GLU A 147 -7.85 -25.96 -20.17
C GLU A 147 -6.38 -25.78 -19.75
N LEU A 148 -6.11 -24.76 -18.93
CA LEU A 148 -4.77 -24.49 -18.42
C LEU A 148 -4.21 -25.67 -17.62
N LYS A 149 -5.03 -26.27 -16.76
CA LYS A 149 -4.64 -27.46 -16.00
C LYS A 149 -4.29 -28.66 -16.90
N ALA A 150 -4.94 -28.81 -18.05
CA ALA A 150 -4.65 -29.89 -18.98
C ALA A 150 -3.31 -29.70 -19.73
N LEU A 151 -2.83 -28.46 -19.81
CA LEU A 151 -1.57 -28.08 -20.46
C LEU A 151 -0.41 -27.88 -19.49
N ALA A 152 -0.67 -27.92 -18.18
CA ALA A 152 0.32 -27.63 -17.15
C ALA A 152 1.46 -28.65 -17.17
N ASN A 153 2.69 -28.15 -17.25
CA ASN A 153 3.90 -28.92 -17.00
C ASN A 153 4.34 -28.68 -15.54
N PRO A 154 4.44 -29.71 -14.68
CA PRO A 154 4.87 -29.53 -13.30
C PRO A 154 6.32 -29.04 -13.14
N ASP A 155 7.15 -29.20 -14.17
CA ASP A 155 8.55 -28.78 -14.16
C ASP A 155 8.76 -27.33 -14.63
N GLU A 156 7.67 -26.62 -14.97
CA GLU A 156 7.71 -25.25 -15.48
C GLU A 156 6.82 -24.32 -14.65
N VAL A 157 7.28 -23.08 -14.47
CA VAL A 157 6.43 -22.00 -13.98
C VAL A 157 5.51 -21.60 -15.13
N PRO A 158 4.17 -21.73 -14.99
CA PRO A 158 3.28 -21.38 -16.08
C PRO A 158 3.25 -19.87 -16.30
N GLU A 159 2.87 -19.45 -17.50
CA GLU A 159 2.55 -18.06 -17.79
C GLU A 159 1.34 -17.59 -16.96
N PRO A 160 1.28 -16.30 -16.58
CA PRO A 160 0.13 -15.74 -15.85
C PRO A 160 -1.18 -15.97 -16.62
N PRO A 161 -2.14 -16.73 -16.06
CA PRO A 161 -3.31 -17.18 -16.81
C PRO A 161 -4.24 -16.03 -17.21
N CYS A 162 -4.20 -14.93 -16.46
CA CYS A 162 -4.96 -13.71 -16.76
C CYS A 162 -4.08 -12.53 -17.16
N GLY A 163 -2.85 -12.80 -17.62
CA GLY A 163 -1.84 -11.80 -17.95
C GLY A 163 -1.31 -11.04 -16.74
N ASP A 164 -0.45 -10.04 -16.99
CA ASP A 164 0.34 -9.32 -15.96
C ASP A 164 -0.46 -8.54 -14.92
N TRP A 165 -1.79 -8.49 -15.05
CA TRP A 165 -2.74 -7.79 -14.16
C TRP A 165 -3.69 -8.74 -13.44
N GLY A 166 -3.52 -10.06 -13.59
CA GLY A 166 -4.25 -11.08 -12.85
C GLY A 166 -3.39 -11.77 -11.80
N GLU A 167 -3.75 -13.01 -11.47
CA GLU A 167 -2.92 -13.86 -10.62
C GLU A 167 -1.55 -14.14 -11.25
N MET A 168 -0.50 -14.15 -10.41
CA MET A 168 0.87 -14.45 -10.81
C MET A 168 1.29 -15.81 -10.23
N PRO A 169 1.71 -16.77 -11.06
CA PRO A 169 2.18 -18.07 -10.61
C PRO A 169 3.42 -18.01 -9.73
N ASP A 170 4.25 -16.99 -9.95
CA ASP A 170 5.53 -16.79 -9.30
C ASP A 170 5.62 -15.37 -8.74
N GLY A 171 4.62 -14.92 -7.98
CA GLY A 171 4.75 -13.63 -7.32
C GLY A 171 3.47 -13.19 -6.65
N ILE A 172 3.62 -12.27 -5.70
CA ILE A 172 2.47 -11.70 -5.02
C ILE A 172 2.12 -10.39 -5.73
N GLN A 173 0.93 -10.37 -6.31
CA GLN A 173 0.28 -9.14 -6.76
C GLN A 173 -1.23 -9.22 -6.62
N TYR A 174 -1.85 -8.07 -6.39
CA TYR A 174 -3.29 -7.96 -6.19
C TYR A 174 -3.75 -6.50 -6.35
N PHE A 175 -5.05 -6.32 -6.50
CA PHE A 175 -5.68 -5.03 -6.34
C PHE A 175 -6.06 -4.80 -4.88
N GLU A 176 -5.89 -3.58 -4.38
CA GLU A 176 -6.51 -3.13 -3.14
C GLU A 176 -7.62 -2.11 -3.41
N VAL A 177 -8.71 -2.28 -2.67
CA VAL A 177 -9.80 -1.31 -2.56
C VAL A 177 -9.82 -0.84 -1.11
N PRO A 178 -9.13 0.27 -0.79
CA PRO A 178 -9.22 0.88 0.52
C PRO A 178 -10.62 1.44 0.77
N ALA A 179 -11.14 1.28 1.98
CA ALA A 179 -12.34 1.99 2.41
C ALA A 179 -12.08 3.49 2.50
N GLY A 180 -13.13 4.29 2.26
CA GLY A 180 -13.12 5.73 2.46
C GLY A 180 -13.33 6.54 1.18
N GLU A 181 -13.22 7.85 1.33
CA GLU A 181 -13.62 8.84 0.32
C GLU A 181 -12.55 9.10 -0.74
N GLY A 182 -11.38 8.47 -0.64
CA GLY A 182 -10.27 8.68 -1.56
C GLY A 182 -10.61 8.35 -3.02
N ARG A 183 -11.63 7.51 -3.27
CA ARG A 183 -12.04 7.06 -4.61
C ARG A 183 -10.87 6.57 -5.46
N LYS A 184 -9.93 5.83 -4.85
CA LYS A 184 -8.81 5.22 -5.54
C LYS A 184 -8.79 3.71 -5.31
N VAL A 185 -8.26 3.00 -6.28
CA VAL A 185 -7.88 1.59 -6.17
C VAL A 185 -6.38 1.49 -6.42
N LEU A 186 -5.74 0.53 -5.76
CA LEU A 186 -4.32 0.27 -5.91
C LEU A 186 -4.13 -1.01 -6.70
N PHE A 187 -3.11 -1.07 -7.53
CA PHE A 187 -2.55 -2.33 -8.01
C PHE A 187 -1.16 -2.50 -7.41
N VAL A 188 -1.00 -3.53 -6.58
CA VAL A 188 0.16 -3.76 -5.73
C VAL A 188 0.92 -4.96 -6.25
N ARG A 189 2.18 -4.74 -6.63
CA ARG A 189 3.17 -5.77 -6.98
C ARG A 189 4.16 -5.87 -5.83
N VAL A 190 3.99 -6.91 -5.01
CA VAL A 190 4.87 -7.19 -3.88
C VAL A 190 6.13 -7.93 -4.36
N GLY A 191 5.98 -8.80 -5.36
CA GLY A 191 7.08 -9.60 -5.93
C GLY A 191 7.20 -10.99 -5.30
N GLN A 192 8.31 -11.67 -5.58
CA GLN A 192 8.66 -12.99 -5.02
C GLN A 192 9.48 -12.88 -3.73
N ASP A 193 10.39 -11.90 -3.69
CA ASP A 193 11.36 -11.72 -2.62
C ASP A 193 10.78 -10.98 -1.42
N GLU A 194 11.60 -10.84 -0.37
CA GLU A 194 11.24 -10.04 0.79
C GLU A 194 10.90 -8.59 0.38
N PRO A 195 9.70 -8.05 0.73
CA PRO A 195 9.26 -6.82 0.09
C PRO A 195 9.97 -5.60 0.66
N LEU A 196 10.45 -4.75 -0.24
CA LEU A 196 11.15 -3.50 0.07
C LEU A 196 10.22 -2.32 0.35
N PHE A 197 8.91 -2.54 0.38
CA PHE A 197 7.91 -1.62 0.92
C PHE A 197 6.93 -2.38 1.78
N ASP A 198 6.34 -1.73 2.78
CA ASP A 198 5.36 -2.38 3.63
C ASP A 198 3.95 -2.24 3.06
N GLU A 199 3.48 -3.32 2.44
CA GLU A 199 2.19 -3.44 1.79
C GLU A 199 1.00 -3.28 2.76
N ARG A 200 1.23 -3.40 4.07
CA ARG A 200 0.19 -3.24 5.11
C ARG A 200 0.04 -1.79 5.56
N THR A 201 0.97 -0.94 5.15
CA THR A 201 1.01 0.48 5.53
C THR A 201 0.57 1.42 4.41
N LEU A 202 0.18 0.86 3.26
CA LEU A 202 -0.32 1.64 2.13
C LEU A 202 -1.55 2.44 2.56
N ARG A 203 -1.50 3.76 2.31
CA ARG A 203 -2.58 4.66 2.68
C ARG A 203 -2.90 5.59 1.53
N VAL A 204 -4.12 5.49 1.02
CA VAL A 204 -4.69 6.48 0.12
C VAL A 204 -4.90 7.77 0.87
N LEU A 205 -4.38 8.87 0.32
CA LEU A 205 -4.53 10.20 0.86
C LEU A 205 -5.73 10.88 0.20
N SER A 206 -6.53 11.60 0.98
CA SER A 206 -7.61 12.41 0.43
C SER A 206 -7.05 13.48 -0.50
N PRO A 207 -7.72 13.77 -1.64
CA PRO A 207 -7.41 14.97 -2.42
C PRO A 207 -7.61 16.21 -1.53
N ASN A 208 -6.76 17.22 -1.72
CA ASN A 208 -6.90 18.51 -1.02
C ASN A 208 -8.18 19.24 -1.48
#